data_AF-A0AAU8K125-F1
#
_entry.id   AF-A0AAU8K125-F1
#
_cell.length_a   1.000
_cell.length_b   1.000
_cell.length_c   1.000
_cell.angle_alpha   90.00
_cell.angle_beta   90.00
_cell.angle_gamma   90.00
#
_symmetry.space_group_name_H-M   'P 1'
#
loop_
_entity.id
_entity.type
_entity.pdbx_description
1 polymer ?
#
loop_
_entity_poly.entity_id
_entity_poly.type
_entity_poly.pdbx_seq_one_letter_code
_entity_poly.pdbx_strand_id
1 'polypeptide(L)'
;MRGELMARRGKAPTGPDTGAVSTFVAVSAAALVILVGIVLDLGGRLRVIEQTDALAQEAARAGGQQLDEAALRDGRGYLVDEPRAREAVQAYLAGHHLTGEVDLHTPGVVSVTIDAHYDTSLLRLIRINTLPVRGTGKAVLVHGVTNEETG
;
A
#
# COMPACT_ATOMS: atom_id res chain seq x y z
N MET A 1 54.36 60.71 -1.86
CA MET A 1 54.76 59.44 -1.21
C MET A 1 54.16 59.38 0.19
N ARG A 2 53.13 58.57 0.41
CA ARG A 2 52.73 58.02 1.72
C ARG A 2 51.63 56.98 1.48
N GLY A 3 51.97 55.73 1.76
CA GLY A 3 51.29 54.54 1.26
C GLY A 3 49.99 54.21 2.00
N GLU A 4 49.05 53.70 1.23
CA GLU A 4 47.86 53.01 1.71
C GLU A 4 48.27 51.68 2.33
N LEU A 5 47.96 51.49 3.62
CA LEU A 5 48.08 50.18 4.25
C LEU A 5 46.76 49.43 4.01
N MET A 6 46.69 48.70 2.90
CA MET A 6 45.68 47.66 2.70
C MET A 6 45.88 46.57 3.74
N ALA A 7 45.06 46.60 4.79
CA ALA A 7 44.92 45.51 5.74
C ALA A 7 44.36 44.28 5.02
N ARG A 8 45.26 43.42 4.53
CA ARG A 8 44.92 42.07 4.06
C ARG A 8 44.44 41.27 5.26
N ARG A 9 43.12 41.16 5.39
CA ARG A 9 42.43 40.32 6.36
C ARG A 9 42.70 38.86 5.99
N GLY A 10 43.70 38.25 6.63
CA GLY A 10 44.04 36.84 6.45
C GLY A 10 42.88 35.95 6.91
N LYS A 11 42.35 35.13 6.01
CA LYS A 11 41.46 34.02 6.37
C LYS A 11 42.30 33.03 7.18
N ALA A 12 41.97 32.87 8.46
CA ALA A 12 42.63 31.88 9.30
C ALA A 12 42.50 30.48 8.65
N PRO A 13 43.59 29.69 8.59
CA PRO A 13 43.51 28.34 8.09
C PRO A 13 42.63 27.52 9.03
N THR A 14 41.46 27.09 8.56
CA THR A 14 40.66 26.08 9.24
C THR A 14 41.46 24.79 9.21
N GLY A 15 41.91 24.30 10.36
CA GLY A 15 42.72 23.10 10.46
C GLY A 15 42.01 21.87 9.85
N PRO A 16 42.77 20.87 9.38
CA PRO A 16 42.22 19.64 8.78
C PRO A 16 41.18 18.94 9.68
N ASP A 17 41.31 19.09 11.00
CA ASP A 17 40.37 18.55 11.99
C ASP A 17 38.96 19.15 11.86
N THR A 18 38.83 20.43 11.50
CA THR A 18 37.50 21.06 11.30
C THR A 18 36.78 20.48 10.08
N GLY A 19 37.52 20.13 9.03
CA GLY A 19 36.98 19.48 7.84
C GLY A 19 36.54 18.05 8.12
N ALA A 20 37.34 17.28 8.87
CA ALA A 20 37.03 15.91 9.25
C ALA A 20 35.80 15.83 10.18
N VAL A 21 35.78 16.67 11.24
CA VAL A 21 34.63 16.74 12.17
C VAL A 21 33.37 17.22 11.46
N SER A 22 33.46 18.24 10.59
CA SER A 22 32.29 18.71 9.83
C SER A 22 31.76 17.67 8.85
N THR A 23 32.64 16.92 8.19
CA THR A 23 32.23 15.85 7.26
C THR A 23 31.57 14.70 8.01
N PHE A 24 32.17 14.28 9.13
CA PHE A 24 31.60 13.26 10.00
C PHE A 24 30.21 13.66 10.49
N VAL A 25 30.07 14.86 11.04
CA VAL A 25 28.78 15.39 11.53
C VAL A 25 27.74 15.45 10.41
N ALA A 26 28.12 15.90 9.21
CA ALA A 26 27.21 15.96 8.07
C ALA A 26 26.72 14.56 7.66
N VAL A 27 27.62 13.58 7.59
CA VAL A 27 27.27 12.18 7.25
C VAL A 27 26.39 11.56 8.35
N SER A 28 26.73 11.77 9.62
CA SER A 28 25.93 11.26 10.75
C SER A 28 24.53 11.89 10.78
N ALA A 29 24.42 13.20 10.57
CA ALA A 29 23.14 13.88 10.52
C ALA A 29 22.28 13.35 9.36
N ALA A 30 22.86 13.15 8.17
CA ALA A 30 22.16 12.55 7.03
C ALA A 30 21.68 11.13 7.34
N ALA A 31 22.51 10.30 7.97
CA ALA A 31 22.14 8.94 8.37
C ALA A 31 20.97 8.93 9.37
N LEU A 32 20.96 9.84 10.35
CA LEU A 32 19.88 9.98 11.32
C LEU A 32 18.57 10.43 10.66
N VAL A 33 18.62 11.37 9.73
CA VAL A 33 17.42 11.81 8.97
C VAL A 33 16.85 10.66 8.15
N ILE A 34 17.71 9.86 7.51
CA ILE A 34 17.29 8.65 6.79
C ILE A 34 16.62 7.66 7.73
N LEU A 35 17.21 7.38 8.89
CA LEU A 35 16.69 6.42 9.86
C LEU A 35 15.32 6.86 10.42
N VAL A 36 15.16 8.13 10.76
CA VAL A 36 13.87 8.70 11.19
C VAL A 36 12.84 8.63 10.06
N GLY A 37 13.24 8.93 8.82
CA GLY A 37 12.37 8.81 7.65
C GLY A 37 11.85 7.39 7.45
N ILE A 38 12.71 6.37 7.62
CA ILE A 38 12.31 4.96 7.53
C ILE A 38 11.26 4.61 8.61
N VAL A 39 11.48 5.02 9.87
CA VAL A 39 10.55 4.70 10.98
C VAL A 39 9.17 5.32 10.75
N LEU A 40 9.13 6.58 10.30
CA LEU A 40 7.88 7.29 10.06
C LEU A 40 7.13 6.74 8.83
N ASP A 41 7.85 6.44 7.74
CA ASP A 41 7.24 5.86 6.54
C ASP A 41 6.78 4.41 6.76
N LEU A 42 7.40 3.65 7.66
CA LEU A 42 6.91 2.32 8.07
C LEU A 42 5.53 2.38 8.72
N GLY A 43 5.28 3.40 9.54
CA GLY A 43 3.99 3.60 10.22
C GLY A 43 2.85 3.93 9.24
N GLY A 44 3.12 4.77 8.23
CA GLY A 44 2.13 5.11 7.21
C GLY A 44 1.80 3.95 6.26
N ARG A 45 2.81 3.14 5.90
CA ARG A 45 2.63 1.97 5.04
C ARG A 45 1.65 0.95 5.62
N LEU A 46 1.70 0.71 6.93
CA LEU A 46 0.80 -0.25 7.60
C LEU A 46 -0.67 0.15 7.43
N ARG A 47 -1.00 1.44 7.56
CA ARG A 47 -2.36 1.94 7.37
C ARG A 47 -2.86 1.72 5.94
N VAL A 48 -2.01 1.91 4.94
CA VAL A 48 -2.37 1.69 3.53
C VAL A 48 -2.53 0.20 3.21
N ILE A 49 -1.74 -0.67 3.85
CA ILE A 49 -1.95 -2.13 3.76
C ILE A 49 -3.34 -2.49 4.28
N GLU A 50 -3.69 -2.07 5.51
CA GLU A 50 -5.00 -2.36 6.12
C GLU A 50 -6.16 -1.86 5.24
N GLN A 51 -6.04 -0.65 4.71
CA GLN A 51 -7.05 -0.09 3.81
C GLN A 51 -7.17 -0.88 2.50
N THR A 52 -6.04 -1.29 1.92
CA THR A 52 -6.03 -2.07 0.66
C THR A 52 -6.61 -3.47 0.88
N ASP A 53 -6.33 -4.09 2.02
CA ASP A 53 -6.94 -5.37 2.43
C ASP A 53 -8.46 -5.24 2.62
N ALA A 54 -8.92 -4.18 3.28
CA ALA A 54 -10.35 -3.91 3.45
C ALA A 54 -11.07 -3.75 2.11
N LEU A 55 -10.48 -2.99 1.18
CA LEU A 55 -11.01 -2.82 -0.18
C LEU A 55 -11.03 -4.14 -0.96
N ALA A 56 -9.98 -4.95 -0.83
CA ALA A 56 -9.92 -6.27 -1.45
C ALA A 56 -11.00 -7.20 -0.87
N GLN A 57 -11.28 -7.10 0.43
CA GLN A 57 -12.32 -7.87 1.10
C GLN A 57 -13.71 -7.48 0.64
N GLU A 58 -13.97 -6.18 0.46
CA GLU A 58 -15.24 -5.68 -0.06
C GLU A 58 -15.43 -6.06 -1.53
N ALA A 59 -14.37 -5.96 -2.35
CA ALA A 59 -14.38 -6.44 -3.73
C ALA A 59 -14.71 -7.94 -3.80
N ALA A 60 -14.06 -8.76 -2.95
CA ALA A 60 -14.33 -10.19 -2.87
C ALA A 60 -15.78 -10.47 -2.46
N ARG A 61 -16.34 -9.70 -1.52
CA ARG A 61 -17.75 -9.81 -1.12
C ARG A 61 -18.70 -9.43 -2.25
N ALA A 62 -18.43 -8.37 -3.00
CA ALA A 62 -19.21 -7.97 -4.17
C ALA A 62 -19.23 -9.05 -5.25
N GLY A 63 -18.07 -9.67 -5.50
CA GLY A 63 -17.98 -10.87 -6.33
C GLY A 63 -18.85 -12.00 -5.77
N GLY A 64 -18.67 -12.29 -4.47
CA GLY A 64 -19.40 -13.30 -3.68
C GLY A 64 -20.93 -13.23 -3.82
N GLN A 65 -21.51 -12.03 -3.78
CA GLN A 65 -22.96 -11.82 -3.90
C GLN A 65 -23.54 -12.32 -5.23
N GLN A 66 -22.76 -12.26 -6.31
CA GLN A 66 -23.20 -12.75 -7.61
C GLN A 66 -23.16 -14.27 -7.75
N LEU A 67 -22.43 -14.98 -6.87
CA LEU A 67 -22.33 -16.44 -6.92
C LEU A 67 -23.56 -17.17 -6.35
N ASP A 68 -24.46 -16.47 -5.63
CA ASP A 68 -25.61 -17.10 -4.96
C ASP A 68 -26.95 -16.83 -5.67
N GLU A 69 -27.11 -15.70 -6.36
CA GLU A 69 -28.41 -15.33 -6.95
C GLU A 69 -28.82 -16.16 -8.18
N ALA A 70 -27.85 -16.66 -8.97
CA ALA A 70 -28.12 -17.34 -10.24
C ALA A 70 -28.41 -18.85 -10.08
N ALA A 71 -27.69 -19.54 -9.18
CA ALA A 71 -27.84 -20.98 -8.97
C ALA A 71 -29.08 -21.33 -8.13
N LEU A 72 -29.50 -20.43 -7.23
CA LEU A 72 -30.70 -20.59 -6.41
C LEU A 72 -31.99 -20.57 -7.24
N ARG A 73 -32.00 -19.83 -8.36
CA ARG A 73 -33.19 -19.66 -9.20
C ARG A 73 -33.54 -20.85 -10.08
N ASP A 74 -32.58 -21.71 -10.38
CA ASP A 74 -32.76 -22.78 -11.37
C ASP A 74 -32.87 -24.18 -10.76
N GLY A 75 -32.82 -24.31 -9.42
CA GLY A 75 -32.95 -25.59 -8.73
C GLY A 75 -31.83 -26.60 -9.03
N ARG A 76 -30.75 -26.17 -9.70
CA ARG A 76 -29.63 -27.02 -10.17
C ARG A 76 -28.49 -27.18 -9.15
N GLY A 77 -28.65 -26.66 -7.94
CA GLY A 77 -27.59 -26.65 -6.93
C GLY A 77 -26.50 -25.60 -7.24
N TYR A 78 -25.72 -25.28 -6.22
CA TYR A 78 -24.70 -24.23 -6.18
C TYR A 78 -23.66 -24.37 -7.29
N LEU A 79 -23.91 -23.75 -8.45
CA LEU A 79 -22.97 -23.65 -9.55
C LEU A 79 -22.55 -22.19 -9.70
N VAL A 80 -21.30 -21.97 -9.33
CA VAL A 80 -20.55 -20.71 -9.41
C VAL A 80 -20.60 -20.17 -10.84
N ASP A 81 -21.21 -19.01 -11.05
CA ASP A 81 -21.11 -18.23 -12.29
C ASP A 81 -19.83 -17.40 -12.24
N GLU A 82 -18.69 -18.03 -12.57
CA GLU A 82 -17.38 -17.37 -12.58
C GLU A 82 -17.33 -16.10 -13.44
N PRO A 83 -17.92 -16.05 -14.65
CA PRO A 83 -17.98 -14.83 -15.45
C PRO A 83 -18.63 -13.65 -14.72
N ARG A 84 -19.79 -13.86 -14.08
CA ARG A 84 -20.49 -12.79 -13.35
C ARG A 84 -19.75 -12.34 -12.10
N ALA A 85 -19.17 -13.28 -11.36
CA ALA A 85 -18.34 -12.95 -10.20
C ALA A 85 -17.16 -12.05 -10.60
N ARG A 86 -16.48 -12.40 -11.71
CA ARG A 86 -15.37 -11.61 -12.23
C ARG A 86 -15.82 -10.23 -12.69
N GLU A 87 -16.95 -10.13 -13.37
CA GLU A 87 -17.52 -8.84 -13.81
C GLU A 87 -17.85 -7.92 -12.62
N ALA A 88 -18.50 -8.45 -11.58
CA ALA A 88 -18.82 -7.67 -10.38
C ALA A 88 -17.58 -7.16 -9.64
N VAL A 89 -16.54 -8.00 -9.50
CA VAL A 89 -15.28 -7.54 -8.92
C VAL A 89 -14.63 -6.48 -9.80
N GLN A 90 -14.59 -6.67 -11.12
CA GLN A 90 -14.01 -5.69 -12.04
C GLN A 90 -14.76 -4.36 -12.00
N ALA A 91 -16.09 -4.39 -11.92
CA ALA A 91 -16.92 -3.20 -11.75
C ALA A 91 -16.61 -2.48 -10.42
N TYR A 92 -16.43 -3.23 -9.33
CA TYR A 92 -16.01 -2.67 -8.05
C TYR A 92 -14.64 -1.98 -8.15
N LEU A 93 -13.64 -2.67 -8.71
CA LEU A 93 -12.29 -2.13 -8.88
C LEU A 93 -12.32 -0.86 -9.76
N ALA A 94 -13.04 -0.89 -10.88
CA ALA A 94 -13.18 0.26 -11.78
C ALA A 94 -13.87 1.45 -11.11
N GLY A 95 -14.94 1.21 -10.33
CA GLY A 95 -15.67 2.26 -9.60
C GLY A 95 -14.83 2.94 -8.51
N HIS A 96 -13.84 2.24 -7.97
CA HIS A 96 -12.91 2.77 -6.96
C HIS A 96 -11.55 3.20 -7.53
N HIS A 97 -11.37 3.17 -8.86
CA HIS A 97 -10.09 3.44 -9.53
C HIS A 97 -8.92 2.57 -9.03
N LEU A 98 -9.22 1.33 -8.65
CA LEU A 98 -8.26 0.35 -8.14
C LEU A 98 -7.83 -0.60 -9.26
N THR A 99 -6.58 -1.05 -9.20
CA THR A 99 -6.07 -2.12 -10.07
C THR A 99 -5.89 -3.40 -9.27
N GLY A 100 -6.26 -4.54 -9.85
CA GLY A 100 -6.16 -5.81 -9.14
C GLY A 100 -6.55 -7.02 -9.98
N GLU A 101 -6.35 -8.19 -9.39
CA GLU A 101 -6.59 -9.50 -10.00
C GLU A 101 -7.67 -10.26 -9.20
N VAL A 102 -8.43 -11.08 -9.93
CA VAL A 102 -9.47 -11.97 -9.40
C VAL A 102 -9.04 -13.41 -9.59
N ASP A 103 -9.11 -14.18 -8.51
CA ASP A 103 -8.87 -15.61 -8.48
C ASP A 103 -10.13 -16.33 -7.96
N LEU A 104 -10.62 -17.27 -8.78
CA LEU A 104 -11.78 -18.13 -8.52
C LEU A 104 -11.42 -19.63 -8.58
N HIS A 105 -10.14 -20.00 -8.46
CA HIS A 105 -9.69 -21.41 -8.62
C HIS A 105 -10.34 -22.37 -7.62
N THR A 106 -10.77 -21.87 -6.46
CA THR A 106 -11.43 -22.67 -5.43
C THR A 106 -12.94 -22.47 -5.53
N PRO A 107 -13.73 -23.54 -5.76
CA PRO A 107 -15.19 -23.45 -5.81
C PRO A 107 -15.76 -22.80 -4.55
N GLY A 108 -16.64 -21.82 -4.73
CA GLY A 108 -17.30 -21.10 -3.63
C GLY A 108 -16.41 -20.11 -2.88
N VAL A 109 -15.19 -19.83 -3.38
CA VAL A 109 -14.28 -18.84 -2.81
C VAL A 109 -13.89 -17.82 -3.87
N VAL A 110 -14.10 -16.54 -3.55
CA VAL A 110 -13.62 -15.41 -4.36
C VAL A 110 -12.41 -14.81 -3.67
N SER A 111 -11.26 -14.82 -4.35
CA SER A 111 -10.05 -14.15 -3.88
C SER A 111 -9.75 -12.94 -4.78
N VAL A 112 -9.49 -11.79 -4.17
CA VAL A 112 -9.16 -10.56 -4.87
C VAL A 112 -7.84 -10.02 -4.34
N THR A 113 -6.96 -9.63 -5.25
CA THR A 113 -5.69 -9.00 -4.91
C THR A 113 -5.66 -7.62 -5.54
N ILE A 114 -5.38 -6.58 -4.74
CA ILE A 114 -5.32 -5.19 -5.19
C ILE A 114 -3.89 -4.69 -5.10
N ASP A 115 -3.44 -4.03 -6.16
CA ASP A 115 -2.18 -3.32 -6.23
C ASP A 115 -2.42 -1.82 -5.98
N ALA A 116 -1.75 -1.28 -4.98
CA ALA A 116 -1.84 0.10 -4.55
C ALA A 116 -0.44 0.73 -4.41
N HIS A 117 -0.40 2.04 -4.25
CA HIS A 117 0.83 2.80 -4.03
C HIS A 117 0.73 3.61 -2.75
N TYR A 118 1.79 3.59 -1.95
CA TYR A 118 1.96 4.45 -0.79
C TYR A 118 2.91 5.59 -1.16
N ASP A 119 2.43 6.83 -1.03
CA ASP A 119 3.26 8.03 -1.18
C ASP A 119 4.11 8.23 0.08
N THR A 120 5.43 8.16 -0.07
CA THR A 120 6.36 8.35 1.05
C THR A 120 6.48 9.83 1.39
N SER A 121 6.47 10.15 2.69
CA SER A 121 6.52 11.55 3.12
C SER A 121 7.96 12.04 3.27
N LEU A 122 8.83 11.24 3.92
CA LEU A 122 10.20 11.65 4.25
C LEU A 122 11.26 10.97 3.38
N LEU A 123 11.04 9.74 2.92
CA LEU A 123 11.91 9.11 1.91
C LEU A 123 11.92 9.89 0.58
N ARG A 124 10.93 10.76 0.36
CA ARG A 124 10.89 11.72 -0.75
C ARG A 124 12.10 12.67 -0.74
N LEU A 125 12.65 12.99 0.44
CA LEU A 125 13.84 13.84 0.60
C LEU A 125 15.11 13.17 0.05
N ILE A 126 15.13 11.83 0.01
CA ILE A 126 16.17 11.03 -0.65
C ILE A 126 15.71 10.45 -2.00
N ARG A 127 14.65 11.04 -2.59
CA ARG A 127 14.13 10.75 -3.95
C ARG A 127 13.45 9.38 -4.12
N ILE A 128 13.01 8.76 -3.04
CA ILE A 128 12.11 7.60 -3.08
C ILE A 128 10.71 8.14 -2.79
N ASN A 129 9.83 8.18 -3.79
CA ASN A 129 8.55 8.90 -3.72
C ASN A 129 7.35 7.99 -3.47
N THR A 130 7.44 6.72 -3.87
CA THR A 130 6.33 5.77 -3.85
C THR A 130 6.84 4.38 -3.50
N LEU A 131 6.07 3.64 -2.71
CA LEU A 131 6.31 2.22 -2.44
C LEU A 131 5.09 1.39 -2.87
N PRO A 132 5.28 0.26 -3.57
CA PRO A 132 4.17 -0.62 -3.91
C PRO A 132 3.60 -1.27 -2.64
N VAL A 133 2.27 -1.33 -2.57
CA VAL A 133 1.50 -2.01 -1.54
C VAL A 133 0.57 -3.00 -2.23
N ARG A 134 0.45 -4.19 -1.66
CA ARG A 134 -0.44 -5.23 -2.17
C ARG A 134 -1.36 -5.65 -1.04
N GLY A 135 -2.66 -5.62 -1.30
CA GLY A 135 -3.68 -6.09 -0.36
C GLY A 135 -4.46 -7.26 -0.93
N THR A 136 -4.93 -8.14 -0.05
CA THR A 136 -5.65 -9.37 -0.43
C THR A 136 -6.92 -9.53 0.36
N GLY A 137 -8.00 -9.92 -0.30
CA GLY A 137 -9.30 -10.19 0.30
C GLY A 137 -9.89 -11.49 -0.20
N LYS A 138 -10.67 -12.15 0.67
CA LYS A 138 -11.33 -13.42 0.38
C LYS A 138 -12.77 -13.43 0.90
N ALA A 139 -13.69 -13.84 0.04
CA ALA A 139 -15.07 -14.13 0.40
C ALA A 139 -15.36 -15.61 0.17
N VAL A 140 -15.93 -16.26 1.18
CA VAL A 140 -16.38 -17.65 1.12
C VAL A 140 -17.90 -17.64 1.18
N LEU A 141 -18.53 -18.41 0.30
CA LEU A 141 -19.97 -18.64 0.33
C LEU A 141 -20.26 -19.60 1.48
N VAL A 142 -20.92 -19.12 2.53
CA VAL A 142 -21.37 -19.93 3.67
C VAL A 142 -22.90 -19.96 3.63
N HIS A 143 -23.46 -21.16 3.74
CA HIS A 143 -24.90 -21.43 3.64
C HIS A 143 -25.76 -20.51 4.54
N GLY A 144 -26.88 -20.05 4.00
CA GLY A 144 -28.03 -19.63 4.80
C GLY A 144 -28.50 -20.81 5.65
N VAL A 145 -28.58 -20.60 6.96
CA VAL A 145 -28.94 -21.63 7.94
C VAL A 145 -30.39 -22.05 7.69
N THR A 146 -30.63 -23.16 7.00
CA THR A 146 -31.90 -23.88 7.07
C THR A 146 -31.91 -24.73 8.33
N ASN A 147 -32.13 -24.11 9.48
CA ASN A 147 -32.61 -24.80 10.67
C ASN A 147 -33.97 -24.21 11.04
N GLU A 148 -34.99 -24.56 10.26
CA GLU A 148 -36.34 -24.61 10.79
C GLU A 148 -36.51 -25.97 11.46
N GLU A 149 -35.89 -26.16 12.62
CA GLU A 149 -36.31 -27.20 13.56
C GLU A 149 -37.53 -26.67 14.32
N THR A 150 -38.67 -26.71 13.64
CA THR A 150 -39.97 -26.81 14.30
C THR A 150 -40.22 -28.31 14.54
N GLY A 151 -40.25 -28.73 15.80
CA GLY A 151 -40.55 -30.11 16.20
C GLY A 151 -40.34 -30.33 17.68
#